data_AF-A0AAV4U3Y8-F1
#
_entry.id   AF-A0AAV4U3Y8-F1
#
_cell.length_a   1.000
_cell.length_b   1.000
_cell.length_c   1.000
_cell.angle_alpha   90.00
_cell.angle_beta   90.00
_cell.angle_gamma   90.00
#
_symmetry.space_group_name_H-M   'P 1'
#
loop_
_entity.id
_entity.type
_entity.pdbx_description
1 polymer ?
#
loop_
_entity_poly.entity_id
_entity_poly.type
_entity_poly.pdbx_seq_one_letter_code
_entity_poly.pdbx_strand_id
1 'polypeptide(L)'
;MQLSRVDNVFGRCQVPYGSDVDLYRHLLGSETIQLLERELTRLFGGGYRWNHDYSQCVIQNILYTNRHQITYDPGLCSRVLQFTLPEIPPDVLSDLESPEPDELAFKTLAAMALSH
;
A
#
# COMPACT_ATOMS: atom_id res chain seq x y z
N MET A 1 -8.45 28.22 2.81
CA MET A 1 -8.07 27.51 1.57
C MET A 1 -7.55 26.14 1.98
N GLN A 2 -8.29 25.09 1.60
CA GLN A 2 -8.12 23.70 2.04
C GLN A 2 -6.78 23.08 1.62
N LEU A 3 -6.18 22.31 2.54
CA LEU A 3 -5.14 21.32 2.25
C LEU A 3 -5.73 20.26 1.32
N SER A 4 -5.42 20.33 0.04
CA SER A 4 -5.83 19.32 -0.94
C SER A 4 -4.89 18.12 -0.87
N ARG A 5 -5.48 16.93 -0.89
CA ARG A 5 -4.84 15.59 -0.90
C ARG A 5 -3.98 15.31 -2.16
N VAL A 6 -3.52 16.35 -2.88
CA VAL A 6 -3.16 16.30 -4.31
C VAL A 6 -1.70 16.67 -4.59
N ASP A 7 -0.84 16.91 -3.60
CA ASP A 7 0.57 17.21 -3.89
C ASP A 7 1.43 15.94 -4.08
N ASN A 8 0.89 14.98 -4.85
CA ASN A 8 1.59 13.84 -5.45
C ASN A 8 2.55 14.33 -6.56
N VAL A 9 3.52 15.16 -6.17
CA VAL A 9 4.41 15.89 -7.09
C VAL A 9 5.53 15.03 -7.66
N PHE A 10 5.86 13.90 -7.03
CA PHE A 10 6.90 13.03 -7.57
C PHE A 10 6.40 12.39 -8.88
N GLY A 11 7.11 12.67 -10.00
CA GLY A 11 6.77 12.19 -11.34
C GLY A 11 5.81 13.06 -12.16
N ARG A 12 5.42 14.25 -11.70
CA ARG A 12 4.65 15.22 -12.51
C ARG A 12 5.54 16.40 -12.92
N CYS A 13 5.54 16.75 -14.21
CA CYS A 13 6.20 17.95 -14.70
C CYS A 13 5.48 19.19 -14.14
N GLN A 14 6.14 19.96 -13.29
CA GLN A 14 5.63 21.26 -12.88
C GLN A 14 5.96 22.31 -13.94
N VAL A 15 4.95 23.08 -14.37
CA VAL A 15 5.14 24.28 -15.19
C VAL A 15 5.36 25.44 -14.22
N PRO A 16 6.51 26.12 -14.24
CA PRO A 16 6.76 27.23 -13.32
C PRO A 16 5.94 28.45 -13.77
N TYR A 17 4.71 28.58 -13.27
CA TYR A 17 3.92 29.81 -13.41
C TYR A 17 3.88 30.55 -12.07
N GLY A 18 4.48 31.73 -12.04
CA GLY A 18 4.44 32.64 -10.89
C GLY A 18 5.70 32.56 -10.04
N SER A 19 6.29 33.72 -9.78
CA SER A 19 7.37 33.90 -8.81
C SER A 19 6.93 33.39 -7.44
N ASP A 20 7.81 32.63 -6.79
CA ASP A 20 7.76 32.26 -5.36
C ASP A 20 6.92 31.03 -4.95
N VAL A 21 6.82 30.03 -5.82
CA VAL A 21 6.58 28.65 -5.33
C VAL A 21 7.96 28.05 -5.05
N ASP A 22 8.26 27.83 -3.77
CA ASP A 22 9.52 27.24 -3.30
C ASP A 22 9.57 25.78 -3.76
N LEU A 23 9.97 25.57 -5.02
CA LEU A 23 10.07 24.27 -5.69
C LEU A 23 11.20 23.48 -5.04
N TYR A 24 10.92 22.84 -3.92
CA TYR A 24 11.88 22.01 -3.22
C TYR A 24 12.33 20.86 -4.13
N ARG A 25 13.59 20.92 -4.58
CA ARG A 25 14.22 19.87 -5.38
C ARG A 25 14.92 18.89 -4.45
N HIS A 26 14.50 17.63 -4.47
CA HIS A 26 15.18 16.59 -3.72
C HIS A 26 16.61 16.38 -4.27
N LEU A 27 17.62 16.69 -3.46
CA LEU A 27 19.00 16.30 -3.74
C LEU A 27 19.17 14.85 -3.26
N LEU A 28 19.03 13.90 -4.19
CA LEU A 28 19.10 12.48 -3.89
C LEU A 28 20.55 12.00 -3.97
N GLY A 29 21.07 11.51 -2.85
CA GLY A 29 22.34 10.78 -2.83
C GLY A 29 22.22 9.39 -3.46
N SER A 30 23.36 8.77 -3.80
CA SER A 30 23.38 7.44 -4.43
C SER A 30 22.65 6.38 -3.62
N GLU A 31 22.77 6.39 -2.29
CA GLU A 31 22.08 5.46 -1.40
C GLU A 31 20.56 5.60 -1.52
N THR A 32 20.04 6.83 -1.52
CA THR A 32 18.60 7.08 -1.64
C THR A 32 18.08 6.69 -3.01
N ILE A 33 18.86 6.88 -4.07
CA ILE A 33 18.52 6.41 -5.42
C ILE A 33 18.40 4.87 -5.43
N GLN A 34 19.38 4.16 -4.90
CA GLN A 34 19.34 2.68 -4.82
C GLN A 34 18.17 2.17 -3.98
N LEU A 35 17.82 2.87 -2.89
CA LEU A 35 16.64 2.56 -2.09
C LEU A 35 15.35 2.76 -2.89
N LEU A 36 15.21 3.88 -3.61
CA LEU A 36 14.06 4.14 -4.47
C LEU A 36 13.92 3.06 -5.55
N GLU A 37 15.01 2.72 -6.23
CA GLU A 37 15.03 1.66 -7.26
C GLU A 37 14.54 0.33 -6.69
N ARG A 38 15.10 -0.11 -5.55
CA ARG A 38 14.71 -1.35 -4.89
C ARG A 38 13.22 -1.37 -4.53
N GLU A 39 12.71 -0.29 -3.94
CA GLU A 39 11.31 -0.21 -3.53
C GLU A 39 10.36 -0.14 -4.72
N LEU A 40 10.72 0.58 -5.78
CA LEU A 40 9.95 0.61 -7.03
C LEU A 40 9.90 -0.77 -7.70
N THR A 41 11.02 -1.50 -7.74
CA THR A 41 11.04 -2.89 -8.24
C THR A 41 10.14 -3.80 -7.39
N ARG A 42 10.21 -3.69 -6.06
CA ARG A 42 9.37 -4.47 -5.15
C ARG A 42 7.88 -4.15 -5.35
N LEU A 43 7.52 -2.88 -5.44
CA LEU A 43 6.16 -2.42 -5.67
C LEU A 43 5.62 -2.95 -7.01
N PHE A 44 6.39 -2.82 -8.07
CA PHE A 44 6.01 -3.32 -9.40
C PHE A 44 5.84 -4.84 -9.41
N GLY A 45 6.79 -5.58 -8.83
CA GLY A 45 6.71 -7.04 -8.69
C GLY A 45 5.53 -7.51 -7.85
N GLY A 46 5.09 -6.68 -6.89
CA GLY A 46 3.88 -6.90 -6.08
C GLY A 46 2.57 -6.46 -6.76
N GLY A 47 2.60 -5.98 -8.00
CA GLY A 47 1.42 -5.55 -8.74
C GLY A 47 0.93 -4.13 -8.42
N TYR A 48 1.62 -3.39 -7.54
CA TYR A 48 1.27 -2.01 -7.25
C TYR A 48 1.60 -1.11 -8.45
N ARG A 49 0.67 -0.21 -8.77
CA ARG A 49 0.83 0.77 -9.85
C ARG A 49 1.41 2.08 -9.31
N TRP A 50 1.95 2.91 -10.20
CA TRP A 50 2.53 4.20 -9.85
C TRP A 50 1.57 5.08 -9.04
N ASN A 51 0.32 5.18 -9.48
CA ASN A 51 -0.73 5.98 -8.87
C ASN A 51 -1.38 5.34 -7.64
N HIS A 52 -0.95 4.15 -7.22
CA HIS A 52 -1.52 3.48 -6.05
C HIS A 52 -1.11 4.21 -4.76
N ASP A 53 -2.04 4.37 -3.81
CA ASP A 53 -1.80 5.11 -2.55
C ASP A 53 -0.59 4.56 -1.76
N TYR A 54 -0.48 3.23 -1.67
CA TYR A 54 0.71 2.59 -1.11
C TYR A 54 2.03 2.94 -1.82
N SER A 55 2.06 2.89 -3.15
CA SER A 55 3.25 3.28 -3.92
C SER A 55 3.63 4.74 -3.63
N GLN A 56 2.65 5.64 -3.65
CA GLN A 56 2.87 7.05 -3.34
C GLN A 56 3.35 7.24 -1.91
N CYS A 57 2.77 6.56 -0.93
CA CYS A 57 3.23 6.61 0.45
C CYS A 57 4.69 6.15 0.58
N VAL A 58 5.06 5.01 -0.02
CA VAL A 58 6.43 4.48 0.06
C VAL A 58 7.43 5.47 -0.53
N ILE A 59 7.14 6.00 -1.72
CA ILE A 59 8.00 6.99 -2.38
C ILE A 59 8.13 8.24 -1.50
N GLN A 60 7.02 8.79 -1.03
CA GLN A 60 7.03 10.00 -0.19
C GLN A 60 7.75 9.78 1.14
N ASN A 61 7.62 8.61 1.75
CA ASN A 61 8.32 8.26 2.98
C ASN A 61 9.84 8.23 2.77
N ILE A 62 10.32 7.62 1.68
CA ILE A 62 11.76 7.61 1.34
C ILE A 62 12.28 9.04 1.14
N LEU A 63 11.53 9.87 0.43
CA LEU A 63 11.92 11.26 0.15
C LEU A 63 11.90 12.13 1.41
N TYR A 64 10.90 11.95 2.27
CA TYR A 64 10.79 12.62 3.56
C TYR A 64 11.94 12.23 4.48
N THR A 65 12.21 10.94 4.61
CA THR A 65 13.26 10.42 5.48
C THR A 65 14.66 10.85 5.01
N ASN A 66 14.91 10.86 3.70
CA ASN A 66 16.11 11.44 3.11
C ASN A 66 16.24 12.95 3.42
N ARG A 67 15.18 13.74 3.22
CA ARG A 67 15.20 15.19 3.50
C ARG A 67 15.54 15.49 4.95
N HIS A 68 14.95 14.74 5.86
CA HIS A 68 15.08 14.97 7.30
C HIS A 68 16.23 14.19 7.95
N GLN A 69 17.00 13.43 7.16
CA GLN A 69 18.12 12.60 7.64
C GLN A 69 17.69 11.65 8.77
N ILE A 70 16.50 11.06 8.62
CA ILE A 70 15.95 10.05 9.54
C ILE A 70 15.92 8.68 8.86
N THR A 71 15.85 7.63 9.66
CA THR A 71 15.81 6.25 9.16
C THR A 71 14.48 5.96 8.46
N TYR A 72 14.56 5.42 7.26
CA TYR A 72 13.41 4.90 6.52
C TYR A 72 12.84 3.64 7.20
N ASP A 73 11.53 3.64 7.46
CA ASP A 73 10.78 2.48 7.96
C ASP A 73 9.89 1.90 6.84
N PRO A 74 10.23 0.71 6.30
CA PRO A 74 9.45 0.06 5.25
C PRO A 74 8.02 -0.32 5.66
N GLY A 75 7.77 -0.52 6.95
CA GLY A 75 6.47 -0.93 7.47
C GLY A 75 5.51 0.25 7.70
N LEU A 76 6.00 1.50 7.69
CA LEU A 76 5.19 2.68 8.02
C LEU A 76 3.93 2.76 7.16
N CYS A 77 4.08 2.68 5.84
CA CYS A 77 2.96 2.84 4.91
C CYS A 77 1.92 1.73 5.03
N SER A 78 2.34 0.50 5.36
CA SER A 78 1.40 -0.61 5.59
C SER A 78 0.54 -0.36 6.83
N ARG A 79 1.13 0.20 7.89
CA ARG A 79 0.42 0.54 9.14
C ARG A 79 -0.46 1.79 9.00
N VAL A 80 0.07 2.85 8.38
CA VAL A 80 -0.61 4.14 8.25
C VAL A 80 -1.80 4.07 7.31
N LEU A 81 -1.66 3.40 6.16
CA LEU A 81 -2.76 3.28 5.21
C LEU A 81 -3.84 2.30 5.66
N GLN A 82 -3.63 1.63 6.81
CA GLN A 82 -4.52 0.58 7.27
C GLN A 82 -4.87 -0.32 6.09
N PHE A 83 -3.88 -1.03 5.54
CA PHE A 83 -4.20 -2.33 4.95
C PHE A 83 -4.65 -3.27 6.08
N THR A 84 -5.70 -2.87 6.81
CA THR A 84 -6.72 -3.78 7.28
C THR A 84 -7.03 -4.67 6.09
N LEU A 85 -7.06 -5.95 6.36
CA LEU A 85 -7.44 -7.02 5.45
C LEU A 85 -8.48 -6.52 4.42
N PRO A 86 -8.41 -6.96 3.15
CA PRO A 86 -9.40 -6.57 2.14
C PRO A 86 -10.80 -6.63 2.74
N GLU A 87 -11.57 -5.54 2.62
CA GLU A 87 -12.96 -5.54 3.04
C GLU A 87 -13.64 -6.69 2.30
N ILE A 88 -13.97 -7.76 3.02
CA ILE A 88 -14.77 -8.84 2.47
C ILE A 88 -16.16 -8.24 2.30
N PRO A 89 -16.68 -8.13 1.08
CA PRO A 89 -18.04 -7.65 0.87
C PRO A 89 -19.01 -8.52 1.69
N PRO A 90 -20.05 -7.94 2.34
CA PRO A 90 -20.96 -8.70 3.21
C PRO A 90 -21.62 -9.89 2.50
N ASP A 91 -21.80 -9.79 1.18
CA ASP A 91 -22.24 -10.86 0.28
C ASP A 91 -21.26 -12.04 0.26
N VAL A 92 -19.97 -11.78 0.10
CA VAL A 92 -18.92 -12.82 0.13
C VAL A 92 -18.80 -13.47 1.51
N LEU A 93 -19.00 -12.68 2.59
CA LEU A 93 -19.00 -13.22 3.95
C LEU A 93 -20.22 -14.11 4.20
N SER A 94 -21.39 -13.71 3.68
CA SER A 94 -22.63 -14.49 3.77
C SER A 94 -22.53 -15.83 3.02
N ASP A 95 -21.86 -15.84 1.87
CA ASP A 95 -21.61 -17.05 1.08
C ASP A 95 -20.66 -18.03 1.79
N LEU A 96 -19.74 -17.52 2.62
CA LEU A 96 -18.81 -18.36 3.42
C LEU A 96 -19.43 -18.88 4.72
N GLU A 97 -20.46 -18.19 5.26
CA GLU A 97 -21.20 -18.61 6.47
C GLU A 97 -22.36 -19.57 6.18
N SER A 98 -22.71 -19.77 4.90
CA SER A 98 -23.76 -20.71 4.48
C SER A 98 -23.15 -22.00 3.90
N PRO A 99 -22.70 -22.96 4.73
CA PRO A 99 -22.36 -24.27 4.21
C PRO A 99 -23.61 -24.92 3.60
N GLU A 100 -23.51 -25.35 2.34
CA GLU A 100 -24.57 -26.12 1.71
C GLU A 100 -24.86 -27.41 2.53
N PRO A 101 -26.13 -27.84 2.62
CA PRO A 101 -26.53 -28.93 3.54
C PRO A 101 -25.82 -30.27 3.28
N ASP A 102 -25.27 -30.47 2.08
CA ASP A 102 -24.45 -31.62 1.69
C ASP A 102 -23.02 -31.57 2.27
N GLU A 103 -22.44 -30.39 2.46
CA GLU A 103 -21.13 -30.21 3.09
C GLU A 103 -21.18 -30.49 4.61
N LEU A 104 -22.32 -30.17 5.24
CA LEU A 104 -22.60 -30.51 6.63
C LEU A 104 -22.74 -32.04 6.82
N ALA A 105 -23.34 -32.73 5.85
CA ALA A 105 -23.51 -34.18 5.88
C ALA A 105 -22.14 -34.90 5.80
N PHE A 106 -21.23 -34.43 4.96
CA PHE A 106 -19.89 -35.00 4.83
C PHE A 106 -19.06 -34.84 6.11
N LYS A 107 -19.08 -33.65 6.72
CA LYS A 107 -18.39 -33.37 7.99
C LYS A 107 -18.94 -34.20 9.16
N THR A 108 -20.26 -34.40 9.20
CA THR A 108 -20.91 -35.20 10.27
C THR A 108 -20.63 -36.70 10.11
N LEU A 109 -20.66 -37.22 8.87
CA LEU A 109 -20.28 -38.61 8.58
C LEU A 109 -18.81 -38.87 8.92
N ALA A 110 -17.91 -37.95 8.58
CA ALA A 110 -16.49 -38.05 8.93
C ALA A 110 -16.26 -38.02 10.45
N ALA A 111 -16.97 -37.17 11.19
CA ALA A 111 -16.89 -37.13 12.66
C ALA A 111 -17.40 -38.43 13.31
N MET A 112 -18.48 -39.03 12.77
CA MET A 112 -18.99 -40.31 13.24
C MET A 112 -18.03 -41.49 12.91
N ALA A 113 -17.34 -41.45 11.77
CA ALA A 113 -16.39 -42.48 11.36
C ALA A 113 -15.06 -42.44 12.12
N LEU A 114 -14.68 -41.30 12.70
CA LEU A 114 -13.48 -41.13 13.52
C LEU A 114 -13.72 -41.47 15.01
N SER A 115 -14.96 -41.79 15.39
CA SER A 115 -15.35 -42.10 16.76
C SER A 115 -15.43 -43.61 17.07
N HIS A 116 -14.92 -44.48 16.18
CA HIS A 116 -14.78 -45.92 16.39
C HIS A 116 -13.35 -46.39 16.06
#